data_AF-A0A259SAU5-F1
#
_entry.id   AF-A0A259SAU5-F1
#
_cell.length_a   1.000
_cell.length_b   1.000
_cell.length_c   1.000
_cell.angle_alpha   90.00
_cell.angle_beta   90.00
_cell.angle_gamma   90.00
#
_symmetry.space_group_name_H-M   'P 1'
#
loop_
_entity.id
_entity.type
_entity.pdbx_description
1 polymer ?
#
loop_
_entity_poly.entity_id
_entity_poly.type
_entity_poly.pdbx_seq_one_letter_code
_entity_poly.pdbx_strand_id
1 'polypeptide(L)'
;MSGYVKTTDDNGGVHLNSGIPNRAFALFAVELGGYAWEAAGSVWYRALTGGLPASASFAQFAKATIAEADAVSPSTGDAARTAWASVGVIKATGDERAAG
;
A
#
# COMPACT_ATOMS: atom_id res chain seq x y z
N MET A 1 -2.60 10.04 5.35
CA MET A 1 -3.16 10.41 4.03
C MET A 1 -3.03 11.93 3.83
N SER A 2 -1.85 12.52 4.01
CA SER A 2 -1.68 13.95 3.71
C SER A 2 -1.74 14.15 2.20
N GLY A 3 -2.73 14.88 1.70
CA GLY A 3 -2.93 15.10 0.26
C GLY A 3 -4.08 14.32 -0.37
N TYR A 4 -4.87 13.55 0.41
CA TYR A 4 -6.14 13.02 -0.10
C TYR A 4 -7.11 14.17 -0.38
N VAL A 5 -7.58 14.27 -1.62
CA VAL A 5 -8.56 15.27 -2.03
C VAL A 5 -9.95 14.64 -1.94
N LYS A 6 -10.78 15.17 -1.04
CA LYS A 6 -12.20 14.83 -0.95
C LYS A 6 -12.97 15.71 -1.92
N THR A 7 -13.41 15.15 -3.05
CA THR A 7 -14.16 15.87 -4.09
C THR A 7 -15.21 14.95 -4.73
N THR A 8 -16.20 15.53 -5.42
CA THR A 8 -17.14 14.79 -6.29
C THR A 8 -16.74 14.86 -7.77
N ASP A 9 -15.82 15.76 -8.12
CA ASP A 9 -15.22 15.81 -9.46
C ASP A 9 -14.33 14.59 -9.70
N ASP A 10 -14.06 14.26 -10.97
CA ASP A 10 -13.17 13.15 -11.34
C ASP A 10 -13.55 11.81 -10.68
N ASN A 11 -14.86 11.49 -10.69
CA ASN A 11 -15.43 10.27 -10.09
C ASN A 11 -15.04 10.06 -8.61
N GLY A 12 -14.88 11.14 -7.85
CA GLY A 12 -14.38 11.07 -6.46
C GLY A 12 -12.87 11.32 -6.33
N GLY A 13 -12.25 11.97 -7.32
CA GLY A 13 -10.83 12.28 -7.37
C GLY A 13 -9.94 11.08 -7.68
N VAL A 14 -10.37 10.17 -8.58
CA VAL A 14 -9.63 8.93 -8.86
C VAL A 14 -8.22 9.19 -9.41
N HIS A 15 -8.05 10.18 -10.30
CA HIS A 15 -6.75 10.56 -10.83
C HIS A 15 -5.96 11.41 -9.82
N LEU A 16 -6.66 12.24 -9.02
CA LEU A 16 -6.04 13.06 -7.97
C LEU A 16 -5.44 12.22 -6.83
N ASN A 17 -6.12 11.14 -6.46
CA ASN A 17 -5.74 10.31 -5.32
C ASN A 17 -4.86 9.11 -5.72
N SER A 18 -4.71 8.82 -7.02
CA SER A 18 -3.86 7.73 -7.54
C SER A 18 -2.37 7.86 -7.16
N GLY A 19 -1.91 9.08 -6.91
CA GLY A 19 -0.53 9.34 -6.45
C GLY A 19 -0.18 8.66 -5.12
N ILE A 20 -1.18 8.42 -4.25
CA ILE A 20 -0.99 7.77 -2.94
C ILE A 20 -0.54 6.31 -3.10
N PRO A 21 -1.32 5.41 -3.75
CA PRO A 21 -0.87 4.03 -3.98
C PRO A 21 0.36 3.93 -4.89
N ASN A 22 0.53 4.86 -5.85
CA ASN A 22 1.72 4.89 -6.70
C ASN A 22 3.00 5.18 -5.90
N ARG A 23 2.96 6.17 -5.00
CA ARG A 23 4.08 6.48 -4.10
C ARG A 23 4.38 5.30 -3.17
N ALA A 24 3.35 4.62 -2.65
CA ALA A 24 3.54 3.42 -1.82
C ALA A 24 4.26 2.30 -2.59
N PHE A 25 3.84 2.01 -3.83
CA PHE A 25 4.53 1.02 -4.67
C PHE A 25 5.99 1.40 -4.94
N ALA A 26 6.26 2.66 -5.28
CA ALA A 26 7.62 3.13 -5.55
C ALA A 26 8.53 2.95 -4.33
N LEU A 27 8.06 3.32 -3.13
CA LEU A 27 8.83 3.13 -1.89
C LEU A 27 9.07 1.65 -1.59
N PHE A 28 8.05 0.81 -1.76
CA PHE A 28 8.17 -0.63 -1.57
C PHE A 28 9.19 -1.27 -2.53
N ALA A 29 9.12 -0.93 -3.82
CA ALA A 29 10.05 -1.45 -4.82
C ALA A 29 11.50 -0.98 -4.56
N VAL A 30 11.68 0.26 -4.11
CA VAL A 30 13.00 0.78 -3.73
C VAL A 30 13.56 0.04 -2.51
N GLU A 31 12.74 -0.21 -1.49
CA GLU A 31 13.15 -0.93 -0.27
C GLU A 31 13.57 -2.37 -0.55
N LEU A 32 12.83 -3.08 -1.42
CA LEU A 32 13.19 -4.45 -1.80
C LEU A 32 14.42 -4.53 -2.70
N GLY A 33 14.68 -3.47 -3.47
CA GLY A 33 15.74 -3.45 -4.48
C GLY A 33 15.51 -4.46 -5.60
N GLY A 34 16.55 -4.69 -6.40
CA GLY A 34 16.49 -5.58 -7.57
C GLY A 34 15.53 -5.08 -8.64
N TYR A 35 14.97 -6.01 -9.42
CA TYR A 35 14.00 -5.67 -10.45
C TYR A 35 12.59 -5.55 -9.85
N ALA A 36 11.99 -4.37 -9.99
CA ALA A 36 10.69 -4.06 -9.39
C ALA A 36 9.56 -5.03 -9.81
N TRP A 37 9.65 -5.65 -11.00
CA TRP A 37 8.64 -6.60 -11.46
C TRP A 37 8.74 -7.99 -10.82
N GLU A 38 9.85 -8.35 -10.19
CA GLU A 38 10.04 -9.69 -9.61
C GLU A 38 9.30 -9.83 -8.28
N ALA A 39 9.74 -9.12 -7.23
CA ALA A 39 9.10 -9.22 -5.92
C ALA A 39 7.97 -8.21 -5.76
N ALA A 40 8.24 -6.91 -5.94
CA ALA A 40 7.26 -5.86 -5.68
C ALA A 40 6.05 -5.96 -6.61
N GLY A 41 6.29 -6.11 -7.91
CA GLY A 41 5.26 -6.26 -8.94
C GLY A 41 4.40 -7.49 -8.73
N SER A 42 5.01 -8.64 -8.41
CA SER A 42 4.26 -9.87 -8.11
C SER A 42 3.35 -9.73 -6.90
N VAL A 43 3.83 -9.12 -5.80
CA VAL A 43 3.00 -8.84 -4.61
C VAL A 43 1.83 -7.93 -4.96
N TRP A 44 2.09 -6.82 -5.67
CA TRP A 44 1.05 -5.87 -6.07
C TRP A 44 0.01 -6.51 -6.99
N TYR A 45 0.45 -7.31 -7.95
CA TYR A 45 -0.41 -8.01 -8.88
C TYR A 45 -1.31 -9.01 -8.16
N ARG A 46 -0.75 -9.87 -7.30
CA ARG A 46 -1.54 -10.84 -6.53
C ARG A 46 -2.58 -10.16 -5.65
N ALA A 47 -2.21 -9.07 -4.98
CA ALA A 47 -3.16 -8.31 -4.17
C ALA A 47 -4.31 -7.74 -5.02
N LEU A 48 -4.00 -7.21 -6.21
CA LEU A 48 -5.00 -6.64 -7.13
C LEU A 48 -5.95 -7.72 -7.68
N THR A 49 -5.44 -8.92 -7.98
CA THR A 49 -6.22 -10.03 -8.54
C THR A 49 -6.81 -10.97 -7.48
N GLY A 50 -6.49 -10.76 -6.20
CA GLY A 50 -6.84 -11.65 -5.08
C GLY A 50 -8.28 -11.54 -4.59
N GLY A 51 -9.18 -10.92 -5.36
CA GLY A 51 -10.61 -10.83 -5.03
C GLY A 51 -11.03 -9.58 -4.27
N LEU A 52 -10.30 -8.47 -4.41
CA LEU A 52 -10.77 -7.18 -3.90
C LEU A 52 -12.11 -6.79 -4.52
N PRO A 53 -13.06 -6.26 -3.74
CA PRO A 53 -14.30 -5.75 -4.30
C PRO A 53 -14.00 -4.55 -5.21
N ALA A 54 -14.84 -4.32 -6.22
CA ALA A 54 -14.70 -3.18 -7.12
C ALA A 54 -14.72 -1.81 -6.38
N SER A 55 -15.26 -1.77 -5.17
CA SER A 55 -15.31 -0.60 -4.28
C SER A 55 -14.20 -0.55 -3.22
N ALA A 56 -13.13 -1.35 -3.36
CA ALA A 56 -12.06 -1.42 -2.37
C ALA A 56 -11.43 -0.05 -2.08
N SER A 57 -11.29 0.26 -0.79
CA SER A 57 -10.55 1.43 -0.29
C SER A 57 -9.04 1.20 -0.31
N PHE A 58 -8.26 2.29 -0.21
CA PHE A 58 -6.80 2.20 -0.06
C PHE A 58 -6.37 1.37 1.14
N ALA A 59 -7.11 1.43 2.26
CA ALA A 59 -6.81 0.63 3.44
C ALA A 59 -7.03 -0.87 3.20
N GLN A 60 -8.05 -1.24 2.41
CA GLN A 60 -8.28 -2.64 2.01
C GLN A 60 -7.19 -3.13 1.06
N PHE A 61 -6.79 -2.31 0.08
CA PHE A 61 -5.69 -2.66 -0.81
C PHE A 61 -4.34 -2.76 -0.08
N ALA A 62 -4.09 -1.87 0.90
CA ALA A 62 -2.91 -1.94 1.76
C ALA A 62 -2.87 -3.25 2.57
N LYS A 63 -4.00 -3.68 3.14
CA LYS A 63 -4.10 -4.96 3.85
C LYS A 63 -3.83 -6.16 2.93
N ALA A 64 -4.41 -6.15 1.72
CA ALA A 64 -4.18 -7.22 0.75
C ALA A 64 -2.72 -7.31 0.31
N THR A 65 -2.09 -6.17 0.00
CA THR A 65 -0.66 -6.12 -0.36
C THR A 65 0.25 -6.55 0.78
N ILE A 66 -0.05 -6.18 2.03
CA ILE A 66 0.72 -6.63 3.20
C ILE A 66 0.60 -8.14 3.40
N ALA A 67 -0.59 -8.72 3.25
CA ALA A 67 -0.77 -10.18 3.36
C ALA A 67 0.01 -10.94 2.27
N GLU A 68 -0.02 -10.45 1.02
CA GLU A 68 0.75 -11.03 -0.08
C GLU A 68 2.28 -10.85 0.09
N ALA A 69 2.70 -9.78 0.77
CA ALA A 69 4.09 -9.52 1.11
C ALA A 69 4.58 -10.42 2.25
N ASP A 70 3.79 -10.57 3.31
CA ASP A 70 4.08 -11.47 4.45
C ASP A 70 4.21 -12.93 4.00
N ALA A 71 3.44 -13.33 2.97
CA ALA A 71 3.56 -14.66 2.35
C ALA A 71 4.89 -14.88 1.59
N VAL A 72 5.58 -13.81 1.18
CA VAL A 72 6.92 -13.90 0.58
C VAL A 72 7.97 -14.02 1.67
N SER A 73 7.98 -13.08 2.61
CA SER A 73 8.84 -13.12 3.80
C SER A 73 8.42 -12.07 4.83
N PRO A 74 8.82 -12.21 6.12
CA PRO A 74 8.59 -11.17 7.12
C PRO A 74 9.17 -9.80 6.75
N SER A 75 10.37 -9.75 6.16
CA SER A 75 11.01 -8.49 5.75
C SER A 75 10.29 -7.83 4.58
N THR A 76 9.77 -8.61 3.63
CA THR A 76 8.91 -8.08 2.56
C THR A 76 7.63 -7.48 3.13
N GLY A 77 7.02 -8.14 4.11
CA GLY A 77 5.87 -7.60 4.85
C GLY A 77 6.17 -6.27 5.55
N ASP A 78 7.32 -6.17 6.21
CA ASP A 78 7.74 -4.94 6.90
C ASP A 78 8.01 -3.79 5.92
N ALA A 79 8.59 -4.08 4.76
CA ALA A 79 8.76 -3.11 3.68
C ALA A 79 7.40 -2.60 3.18
N ALA A 80 6.42 -3.48 2.97
CA ALA A 80 5.06 -3.10 2.56
C ALA A 80 4.36 -2.24 3.62
N ARG A 81 4.46 -2.61 4.91
CA ARG A 81 3.94 -1.81 6.03
C ARG A 81 4.55 -0.42 6.07
N THR A 82 5.87 -0.33 5.94
CA THR A 82 6.61 0.94 5.94
C THR A 82 6.19 1.83 4.78
N ALA A 83 6.04 1.26 3.57
CA ALA A 83 5.62 2.01 2.39
C ALA A 83 4.20 2.59 2.53
N TRP A 84 3.25 1.80 3.01
CA TRP A 84 1.87 2.26 3.24
C TRP A 84 1.74 3.25 4.40
N ALA A 85 2.53 3.08 5.47
CA ALA A 85 2.61 4.05 6.55
C ALA A 85 3.21 5.38 6.07
N SER A 86 4.20 5.36 5.18
CA SER A 86 4.86 6.55 4.63
C SER A 86 3.92 7.44 3.80
N VAL A 87 2.90 6.85 3.18
CA VAL A 87 1.82 7.61 2.51
C VAL A 87 0.60 7.86 3.43
N GLY A 88 0.70 7.38 4.67
CA GLY A 88 -0.27 7.52 5.75
C GLY A 88 -1.59 6.83 5.49
N VAL A 89 -1.61 5.71 4.75
CA VAL A 89 -2.81 4.89 4.55
C VAL A 89 -3.06 3.97 5.75
N ILE A 90 -1.98 3.53 6.41
CA ILE A 90 -2.01 2.84 7.70
C ILE A 90 -1.15 3.58 8.72
N LYS A 91 -1.29 3.25 10.00
CA LYS A 91 -0.41 3.76 11.06
C LYS A 91 0.93 3.02 11.03
N ALA A 92 2.00 3.71 11.40
CA ALA A 92 3.28 3.05 11.65
C ALA A 92 3.16 2.15 12.89
N THR A 93 3.78 0.98 12.87
CA THR A 93 3.77 -0.02 13.95
C THR A 93 4.34 0.47 15.30
N GLY A 94 4.89 1.69 15.36
CA GLY A 94 5.37 2.33 16.60
C GLY A 94 4.29 2.98 17.47
N ASP A 95 3.09 3.27 16.94
CA ASP A 95 2.07 4.05 17.66
C ASP A 95 1.25 3.24 18.67
N GLU A 96 1.33 1.90 18.67
CA GLU A 96 0.60 1.04 19.61
C GLU A 96 1.34 0.79 20.93
N ARG A 97 2.66 1.05 21.00
CA ARG A 97 3.47 0.85 22.22
C ARG A 97 3.50 2.05 23.18
N ALA A 98 2.92 3.19 22.79
CA ALA A 98 2.87 4.40 23.61
C ALA A 98 1.55 4.56 24.39
N ALA A 99 0.65 3.58 24.32
CA ALA A 99 -0.67 3.61 24.96
C ALA A 99 -0.88 2.47 25.98
N GLY A 100 0.20 1.86 26.48
CA GLY A 100 0.19 0.81 27.50
C GLY A 100 0.89 1.23 28.78
#